data_AF-A0A2H0VS02-F1
#
_entry.id   AF-A0A2H0VS02-F1
#
_cell.length_a   1.000
_cell.length_b   1.000
_cell.length_c   1.000
_cell.angle_alpha   90.00
_cell.angle_beta   90.00
_cell.angle_gamma   90.00
#
_symmetry.space_group_name_H-M   'P 1'
#
loop_
_entity.id
_entity.type
_entity.pdbx_description
1 polymer ?
#
loop_
_entity_poly.entity_id
_entity_poly.type
_entity_poly.pdbx_seq_one_letter_code
_entity_poly.pdbx_strand_id
1 'polypeptide(L)'
;KESSCTSHHPLINEGIEIVEKALQELEISGYNETSHTGLVRNIQLVVDVSNKKLQLTIVANMQVLDKKLQKLIKKLQKMNVFSSIWVNFNENRNNVIFSNNWKKVFGEDFVWQKILGKKFAFHPASFMQANIAVFEEMIDFVVKNPPKGANLLEIYAGNGVFAYFLEKKCKQLCLVESNPFSKISYLASFKNHPRKEKFVYTLSDANQFNRLDPFDAILVDPPRKGLHKDLLKRLIEQKEKRLIYVSCNPMTFMKDVEFLLENGYQIVAGKAFLLFPHTNHVEIIGVLEKS
;
A
#
# COMPACT_ATOMS: atom_id res chain seq x y z
N LYS A 1 22.39 15.45 -17.54
CA LYS A 1 21.05 14.82 -17.58
C LYS A 1 20.16 15.68 -16.71
N GLU A 2 19.08 16.24 -17.25
CA GLU A 2 18.07 16.92 -16.43
C GLU A 2 17.58 15.93 -15.37
N SER A 3 17.87 16.23 -14.10
CA SER A 3 17.70 15.36 -12.92
C SER A 3 16.25 15.26 -12.43
N SER A 4 15.32 15.97 -13.07
CA SER A 4 13.95 16.14 -12.58
C SER A 4 12.96 15.25 -13.34
N CYS A 5 12.26 14.38 -12.61
CA CYS A 5 11.10 13.67 -13.12
C CYS A 5 9.85 14.54 -12.95
N THR A 6 9.14 14.84 -14.04
CA THR A 6 7.93 15.69 -14.03
C THR A 6 6.75 15.03 -13.32
N SER A 7 6.72 13.69 -13.26
CA SER A 7 5.69 12.94 -12.55
C SER A 7 5.90 12.93 -11.04
N HIS A 8 7.09 13.29 -10.55
CA HIS A 8 7.37 13.37 -9.12
C HIS A 8 6.90 14.70 -8.54
N HIS A 9 6.50 14.68 -7.28
CA HIS A 9 6.36 15.91 -6.50
C HIS A 9 7.71 16.64 -6.45
N PRO A 10 7.77 17.99 -6.58
CA PRO A 10 9.03 18.74 -6.60
C PRO A 10 9.98 18.42 -5.44
N LEU A 11 9.46 18.29 -4.22
CA LEU A 11 10.25 17.86 -3.04
C LEU A 11 10.94 16.51 -3.23
N ILE A 12 10.35 15.56 -3.96
CA ILE A 12 11.00 14.27 -4.23
C ILE A 12 12.24 14.50 -5.09
N ASN A 13 12.14 15.30 -6.16
CA ASN A 13 13.29 15.62 -7.01
C ASN A 13 14.40 16.34 -6.20
N GLU A 14 14.04 17.31 -5.34
CA GLU A 14 14.98 17.95 -4.42
C GLU A 14 15.66 16.94 -3.48
N GLY A 15 14.88 16.01 -2.92
CA GLY A 15 15.40 14.95 -2.05
C GLY A 15 16.38 14.02 -2.75
N ILE A 16 16.13 13.69 -4.03
CA ILE A 16 17.05 12.89 -4.85
C ILE A 16 18.39 13.61 -4.99
N GLU A 17 18.38 14.88 -5.41
CA GLU A 17 19.60 15.67 -5.60
C GLU A 17 20.42 15.80 -4.32
N ILE A 18 19.75 16.04 -3.18
CA ILE A 18 20.39 16.11 -1.86
C ILE A 18 21.06 14.78 -1.50
N VAL A 19 20.38 13.66 -1.73
CA VAL A 19 20.92 12.32 -1.42
C VAL A 19 22.07 11.97 -2.36
N GLU A 20 21.93 12.18 -3.66
CA GLU A 20 23.00 11.92 -4.65
C GLU A 20 24.27 12.70 -4.34
N LYS A 21 24.15 14.00 -4.04
CA LYS A 21 25.29 14.82 -3.63
C LYS A 21 25.95 14.30 -2.35
N ALA A 22 25.16 13.90 -1.35
CA ALA A 22 25.69 13.33 -0.12
C ALA A 22 26.40 11.98 -0.33
N LEU A 23 25.92 11.15 -1.26
CA LEU A 23 26.57 9.89 -1.63
C LEU A 23 27.91 10.15 -2.33
N GLN A 24 27.96 11.11 -3.26
CA GLN A 24 29.19 11.49 -3.97
C GLN A 24 30.26 12.03 -3.01
N GLU A 25 29.90 12.98 -2.14
CA GLU A 25 30.84 13.58 -1.17
C GLU A 25 31.41 12.57 -0.16
N LEU A 26 30.67 11.50 0.14
CA LEU A 26 31.10 10.43 1.06
C LEU A 26 31.66 9.20 0.32
N GLU A 27 31.81 9.29 -1.00
CA GLU A 27 32.29 8.22 -1.88
C GLU A 27 31.50 6.90 -1.68
N ILE A 28 30.20 6.99 -1.42
CA ILE A 28 29.31 5.84 -1.25
C ILE A 28 28.82 5.39 -2.62
N SER A 29 29.18 4.18 -3.01
CA SER A 29 28.76 3.62 -4.29
C SER A 29 27.31 3.12 -4.23
N GLY A 30 26.60 3.35 -5.34
CA GLY A 30 25.37 2.65 -5.66
C GLY A 30 25.64 1.17 -5.93
N TYR A 31 24.61 0.35 -5.75
CA TYR A 31 24.67 -1.08 -5.98
C TYR A 31 24.78 -1.40 -7.47
N ASN A 32 25.67 -2.32 -7.81
CA ASN A 32 25.81 -2.89 -9.14
C ASN A 32 25.22 -4.30 -9.14
N GLU A 33 24.17 -4.52 -9.94
CA GLU A 33 23.45 -5.79 -10.00
C GLU A 33 24.27 -6.93 -10.64
N THR A 34 25.29 -6.62 -11.45
CA THR A 34 26.15 -7.63 -12.09
C THR A 34 27.22 -8.13 -11.14
N SER A 35 27.93 -7.23 -10.46
CA SER A 35 28.98 -7.60 -9.49
C SER A 35 28.43 -7.87 -8.09
N HIS A 36 27.17 -7.51 -7.82
CA HIS A 36 26.53 -7.52 -6.50
C HIS A 36 27.31 -6.75 -5.43
N THR A 37 28.01 -5.69 -5.83
CA THR A 37 28.79 -4.82 -4.95
C THR A 37 28.18 -3.42 -4.87
N GLY A 38 28.61 -2.63 -3.89
CA GLY A 38 28.07 -1.29 -3.62
C GLY A 38 27.14 -1.28 -2.42
N LEU A 39 26.96 -0.10 -1.83
CA LEU A 39 26.31 0.05 -0.52
C LEU A 39 24.82 0.34 -0.66
N VAL A 40 24.43 1.33 -1.46
CA VAL A 40 23.03 1.77 -1.58
C VAL A 40 22.39 1.12 -2.80
N ARG A 41 21.38 0.28 -2.58
CA ARG A 41 20.62 -0.39 -3.64
C ARG A 41 19.58 0.50 -4.25
N ASN A 42 18.77 1.12 -3.40
CA ASN A 42 17.65 1.97 -3.79
C ASN A 42 17.45 3.04 -2.73
N ILE A 43 16.78 4.12 -3.13
CA ILE A 43 16.17 5.07 -2.21
C ILE A 43 14.67 5.13 -2.48
N GLN A 44 13.87 5.30 -1.44
CA GLN A 44 12.45 5.60 -1.55
C GLN A 44 12.20 6.91 -0.81
N LEU A 45 11.51 7.83 -1.48
CA LEU A 45 11.14 9.14 -0.96
C LEU A 45 9.63 9.28 -1.01
N VAL A 46 9.04 9.62 0.14
CA VAL A 46 7.60 9.84 0.25
C VAL A 46 7.36 11.19 0.90
N VAL A 47 6.49 12.02 0.30
CA VAL A 47 6.13 13.32 0.85
C VAL A 47 5.12 13.11 1.98
N ASP A 48 5.46 13.61 3.16
CA ASP A 48 4.52 13.76 4.26
C ASP A 48 3.78 15.09 4.11
N VAL A 49 2.52 15.02 3.68
CA VAL A 49 1.72 16.22 3.42
C VAL A 49 1.35 16.98 4.70
N SER A 50 1.55 16.39 5.88
CA SER A 50 1.24 17.05 7.15
C SER A 50 2.25 18.13 7.54
N ASN A 51 3.52 17.94 7.16
CA ASN A 51 4.63 18.84 7.50
C ASN A 51 5.41 19.31 6.25
N LYS A 52 5.03 18.85 5.05
CA LYS A 52 5.68 19.16 3.77
C LYS A 52 7.17 18.79 3.74
N LYS A 53 7.51 17.66 4.35
CA LYS A 53 8.86 17.07 4.38
C LYS A 53 8.87 15.67 3.78
N LEU A 54 10.05 15.10 3.63
CA LEU A 54 10.25 13.76 3.06
C LEU A 54 10.52 12.72 4.14
N GLN A 55 9.87 11.58 4.05
CA GLN A 55 10.41 10.34 4.59
C GLN A 55 11.37 9.75 3.57
N LEU A 56 12.60 9.52 3.98
CA LEU A 56 13.63 8.84 3.19
C LEU A 56 13.85 7.43 3.71
N THR A 57 13.75 6.44 2.83
CA THR A 57 14.23 5.07 3.07
C THR A 57 15.48 4.83 2.23
N ILE A 58 16.57 4.38 2.86
CA ILE A 58 17.78 3.91 2.18
C ILE A 58 17.76 2.38 2.22
N VAL A 59 17.73 1.72 1.05
CA VAL A 59 17.89 0.27 0.96
C VAL A 59 19.38 -0.03 0.86
N ALA A 60 19.95 -0.61 1.90
CA ALA A 60 21.38 -0.88 2.02
C ALA A 60 21.70 -2.36 1.78
N ASN A 61 22.71 -2.63 0.96
CA ASN A 61 23.29 -3.96 0.73
C ASN A 61 24.20 -4.37 1.91
N MET A 62 23.60 -4.55 3.08
CA MET A 62 24.26 -4.99 4.32
C MET A 62 23.21 -5.53 5.30
N GLN A 63 23.62 -6.17 6.40
CA GLN A 63 22.72 -6.67 7.45
C GLN A 63 22.49 -5.68 8.60
N VAL A 64 23.49 -4.83 8.89
CA VAL A 64 23.51 -3.92 10.04
C VAL A 64 24.23 -2.63 9.68
N LEU A 65 23.96 -1.54 10.43
CA LEU A 65 24.57 -0.23 10.20
C LEU A 65 26.10 -0.24 10.34
N ASP A 66 26.80 0.14 9.29
CA ASP A 66 28.24 0.37 9.32
C ASP A 66 28.62 1.85 9.57
N LYS A 67 29.92 2.13 9.72
CA LYS A 67 30.41 3.52 9.95
C LYS A 67 30.13 4.44 8.77
N LYS A 68 30.18 3.94 7.53
CA LYS A 68 30.01 4.78 6.33
C LYS A 68 28.56 5.23 6.18
N LEU A 69 27.60 4.32 6.33
CA LEU A 69 26.17 4.64 6.32
C LEU A 69 25.77 5.53 7.50
N GLN A 70 26.35 5.33 8.68
CA GLN A 70 26.12 6.24 9.82
C GLN A 70 26.58 7.68 9.53
N LYS A 71 27.70 7.88 8.81
CA LYS A 71 28.13 9.22 8.39
C LYS A 71 27.13 9.85 7.42
N LEU A 72 26.62 9.09 6.46
CA LEU A 72 25.57 9.54 5.53
C LEU A 72 24.31 9.96 6.29
N ILE A 73 23.80 9.11 7.18
CA ILE A 73 22.62 9.41 8.00
C ILE A 73 22.83 10.68 8.82
N LYS A 74 23.99 10.82 9.49
CA LYS A 74 24.32 12.02 10.29
C LYS A 74 24.38 13.30 9.46
N LYS A 75 24.74 13.21 8.18
CA LYS A 75 24.72 14.35 7.25
C LYS A 75 23.29 14.68 6.83
N LEU A 76 22.52 13.68 6.40
CA LEU A 76 21.15 13.85 5.91
C LEU A 76 20.18 14.31 7.00
N GLN A 77 20.30 13.83 8.23
CA GLN A 77 19.42 14.25 9.35
C GLN A 77 19.53 15.74 9.71
N LYS A 78 20.62 16.41 9.30
CA LYS A 78 20.80 17.86 9.49
C LYS A 78 20.07 18.69 8.43
N MET A 79 19.62 18.05 7.35
CA MET A 79 18.86 18.71 6.30
C MET A 79 17.40 18.83 6.75
N ASN A 80 16.85 20.05 6.72
CA ASN A 80 15.48 20.29 7.19
C ASN A 80 14.40 19.63 6.31
N VAL A 81 14.76 19.16 5.11
CA VAL A 81 13.86 18.54 4.14
C VAL A 81 13.30 17.19 4.59
N PHE A 82 13.98 16.45 5.47
CA PHE A 82 13.55 15.12 5.90
C PHE A 82 12.76 15.18 7.22
N SER A 83 11.58 14.55 7.27
CA SER A 83 10.82 14.30 8.51
C SER A 83 11.28 13.03 9.20
N SER A 84 11.72 12.03 8.44
CA SER A 84 12.26 10.78 8.95
C SER A 84 13.26 10.15 7.98
N ILE A 85 14.18 9.37 8.54
CA ILE A 85 15.09 8.53 7.76
C ILE A 85 15.00 7.10 8.28
N TRP A 86 14.82 6.18 7.35
CA TRP A 86 14.74 4.74 7.55
C TRP A 86 15.82 4.04 6.76
N VAL A 87 16.23 2.87 7.25
CA VAL A 87 17.12 1.96 6.53
C VAL A 87 16.42 0.61 6.42
N ASN A 88 16.40 0.08 5.20
CA ASN A 88 16.05 -1.31 4.93
C ASN A 88 17.33 -2.08 4.58
N PHE A 89 17.58 -3.19 5.26
CA PHE A 89 18.79 -3.99 5.09
C PHE A 89 18.52 -5.18 4.18
N ASN A 90 19.06 -5.18 2.95
CA ASN A 90 18.76 -6.20 1.96
C ASN A 90 20.00 -6.60 1.14
N GLU A 91 20.56 -7.76 1.45
CA GLU A 91 21.68 -8.38 0.70
C GLU A 91 21.21 -9.42 -0.34
N ASN A 92 19.90 -9.66 -0.44
CA ASN A 92 19.38 -10.71 -1.30
C ASN A 92 19.61 -10.38 -2.77
N ARG A 93 20.11 -11.35 -3.53
CA ARG A 93 20.35 -11.25 -4.98
C ARG A 93 19.09 -11.60 -5.76
N ASN A 94 18.04 -10.82 -5.57
CA ASN A 94 16.77 -10.94 -6.27
C ASN A 94 16.16 -9.55 -6.49
N ASN A 95 15.03 -9.51 -7.19
CA ASN A 95 14.34 -8.27 -7.57
C ASN A 95 13.44 -7.71 -6.45
N VAL A 96 13.46 -8.30 -5.26
CA VAL A 96 12.69 -7.77 -4.11
C VAL A 96 13.45 -6.59 -3.54
N ILE A 97 12.87 -5.40 -3.64
CA ILE A 97 13.49 -4.15 -3.19
C ILE A 97 13.70 -4.16 -1.67
N PHE A 98 12.66 -4.51 -0.91
CA PHE A 98 12.69 -4.45 0.55
C PHE A 98 12.76 -5.84 1.18
N SER A 99 13.65 -6.01 2.16
CA SER A 99 13.58 -7.14 3.08
C SER A 99 12.63 -6.83 4.26
N ASN A 100 12.49 -7.76 5.20
CA ASN A 100 11.78 -7.54 6.45
C ASN A 100 12.64 -6.84 7.53
N ASN A 101 13.90 -6.53 7.26
CA ASN A 101 14.82 -5.90 8.21
C ASN A 101 14.80 -4.37 8.04
N TRP A 102 14.00 -3.72 8.89
CA TRP A 102 13.78 -2.28 8.88
C TRP A 102 14.34 -1.64 10.15
N LYS A 103 14.93 -0.45 10.02
CA LYS A 103 15.38 0.36 11.16
C LYS A 103 15.11 1.84 10.92
N LYS A 104 14.34 2.46 11.80
CA LYS A 104 14.28 3.91 11.89
C LYS A 104 15.58 4.45 12.46
N VAL A 105 16.17 5.43 11.82
CA VAL A 105 17.42 6.05 12.26
C VAL A 105 17.24 7.53 12.61
N PHE A 106 16.15 8.16 12.18
CA PHE A 106 15.83 9.55 12.51
C PHE A 106 14.33 9.84 12.36
N GLY A 107 13.80 10.68 13.25
CA GLY A 107 12.51 11.36 13.07
C GLY A 107 11.25 10.53 13.31
N GLU A 108 10.20 10.88 12.56
CA GLU A 108 8.84 10.35 12.68
C GLU A 108 8.69 8.87 12.30
N ASP A 109 7.69 8.19 12.87
CA ASP A 109 7.37 6.79 12.54
C ASP A 109 6.62 6.61 11.21
N PHE A 110 5.90 7.65 10.78
CA PHE A 110 4.95 7.57 9.67
C PHE A 110 5.06 8.79 8.78
N VAL A 111 4.68 8.61 7.51
CA VAL A 111 4.14 9.72 6.72
C VAL A 111 2.65 9.81 6.94
N TRP A 112 2.10 11.02 6.94
CA TRP A 112 0.67 11.25 7.04
C TRP A 112 0.12 11.75 5.71
N GLN A 113 -0.84 11.02 5.15
CA GLN A 113 -1.56 11.41 3.95
C GLN A 113 -2.97 11.88 4.30
N LYS A 114 -3.44 12.91 3.59
CA LYS A 114 -4.84 13.35 3.65
C LYS A 114 -5.62 12.70 2.51
N ILE A 115 -6.70 12.00 2.84
CA ILE A 115 -7.61 11.29 1.92
C ILE A 115 -9.04 11.62 2.35
N LEU A 116 -9.87 12.18 1.46
CA LEU A 116 -11.22 12.70 1.70
C LEU A 116 -11.34 13.51 3.01
N GLY A 117 -10.35 14.38 3.25
CA GLY A 117 -10.32 15.22 4.45
C GLY A 117 -9.77 14.55 5.73
N LYS A 118 -9.50 13.24 5.71
CA LYS A 118 -9.05 12.45 6.87
C LYS A 118 -7.56 12.11 6.76
N LYS A 119 -6.89 11.99 7.91
CA LYS A 119 -5.45 11.71 7.98
C LYS A 119 -5.22 10.23 8.21
N PHE A 120 -4.35 9.63 7.39
CA PHE A 120 -3.93 8.25 7.50
C PHE A 120 -2.41 8.19 7.61
N ALA A 121 -1.92 7.39 8.55
CA ALA A 121 -0.52 7.10 8.74
C ALA A 121 -0.09 5.98 7.80
N PHE A 122 1.14 6.06 7.29
CA PHE A 122 1.80 5.02 6.51
C PHE A 122 3.23 4.84 6.99
N HIS A 123 3.56 3.61 7.39
CA HIS A 123 4.93 3.16 7.59
C HIS A 123 5.62 3.02 6.22
N PRO A 124 6.95 3.20 6.08
CA PRO A 124 7.65 3.07 4.79
C PRO A 124 7.46 1.70 4.10
N ALA A 125 7.21 0.67 4.90
CA ALA A 125 6.95 -0.70 4.45
C ALA A 125 5.46 -0.98 4.15
N SER A 126 4.57 0.01 4.30
CA SER A 126 3.16 -0.10 3.97
C SER A 126 2.88 0.48 2.58
N PHE A 127 1.96 -0.15 1.86
CA PHE A 127 1.51 0.34 0.58
C PHE A 127 0.67 1.62 0.74
N MET A 128 0.88 2.59 -0.15
CA MET A 128 0.11 3.82 -0.27
C MET A 128 -0.18 4.07 -1.74
N GLN A 129 -1.39 4.51 -2.05
CA GLN A 129 -1.77 4.84 -3.41
C GLN A 129 -1.00 6.07 -3.90
N ALA A 130 -0.42 5.98 -5.10
CA ALA A 130 0.43 7.03 -5.64
C ALA A 130 -0.35 8.28 -6.06
N ASN A 131 -1.59 8.11 -6.52
CA ASN A 131 -2.45 9.19 -6.98
C ASN A 131 -3.69 9.30 -6.08
N ILE A 132 -3.60 10.18 -5.08
CA ILE A 132 -4.63 10.32 -4.07
C ILE A 132 -5.94 10.86 -4.65
N ALA A 133 -5.90 11.79 -5.61
CA ALA A 133 -7.11 12.35 -6.21
C ALA A 133 -7.96 11.27 -6.90
N VAL A 134 -7.32 10.40 -7.69
CA VAL A 134 -8.05 9.29 -8.34
C VAL A 134 -8.45 8.21 -7.33
N PHE A 135 -7.63 7.98 -6.30
CA PHE A 135 -7.98 7.06 -5.23
C PHE A 135 -9.21 7.52 -4.43
N GLU A 136 -9.39 8.83 -4.22
CA GLU A 136 -10.61 9.38 -3.60
C GLU A 136 -11.87 9.06 -4.43
N GLU A 137 -11.78 9.11 -5.77
CA GLU A 137 -12.89 8.66 -6.65
C GLU A 137 -13.15 7.15 -6.58
N MET A 138 -12.09 6.35 -6.43
CA MET A 138 -12.23 4.90 -6.23
C MET A 138 -12.97 4.60 -4.92
N ILE A 139 -12.58 5.27 -3.83
CA ILE A 139 -13.26 5.16 -2.54
C ILE A 139 -14.75 5.49 -2.71
N ASP A 140 -15.08 6.59 -3.38
CA ASP A 140 -16.47 6.99 -3.65
C ASP A 140 -17.26 5.92 -4.40
N PHE A 141 -16.64 5.20 -5.34
CA PHE A 141 -17.28 4.08 -6.02
C PHE A 141 -17.45 2.88 -5.08
N VAL A 142 -16.40 2.47 -4.35
CA VAL A 142 -16.45 1.34 -3.42
C VAL A 142 -17.52 1.55 -2.35
N VAL A 143 -17.58 2.72 -1.71
CA VAL A 143 -18.52 2.97 -0.59
C VAL A 143 -19.99 2.96 -1.02
N LYS A 144 -20.28 3.19 -2.30
CA LYS A 144 -21.65 3.15 -2.84
C LYS A 144 -22.14 1.73 -3.10
N ASN A 145 -21.24 0.76 -3.18
CA ASN A 145 -21.59 -0.57 -3.66
C ASN A 145 -21.94 -1.63 -2.62
N PRO A 146 -21.57 -1.64 -1.32
CA PRO A 146 -22.06 -2.67 -0.42
C PRO A 146 -23.53 -2.43 0.00
N PRO A 147 -24.27 -3.46 0.45
CA PRO A 147 -25.60 -3.27 1.04
C PRO A 147 -25.55 -2.37 2.28
N LYS A 148 -26.62 -1.61 2.53
CA LYS A 148 -26.74 -0.78 3.73
C LYS A 148 -26.86 -1.68 4.95
N GLY A 149 -26.06 -1.42 5.99
CA GLY A 149 -26.03 -2.21 7.22
C GLY A 149 -25.23 -3.51 7.12
N ALA A 150 -24.52 -3.75 6.01
CA ALA A 150 -23.74 -4.97 5.81
C ALA A 150 -22.63 -5.16 6.87
N ASN A 151 -22.39 -6.40 7.26
CA ASN A 151 -21.11 -6.86 7.78
C ASN A 151 -20.18 -7.09 6.58
N LEU A 152 -19.13 -6.29 6.44
CA LEU A 152 -18.22 -6.36 5.30
C LEU A 152 -16.86 -6.94 5.71
N LEU A 153 -16.35 -7.85 4.88
CA LEU A 153 -14.99 -8.35 4.96
C LEU A 153 -14.12 -7.67 3.90
N GLU A 154 -13.05 -7.00 4.31
CA GLU A 154 -12.02 -6.42 3.45
C GLU A 154 -10.77 -7.31 3.52
N ILE A 155 -10.39 -7.92 2.40
CA ILE A 155 -9.18 -8.74 2.28
C ILE A 155 -8.15 -7.93 1.51
N TYR A 156 -6.89 -8.00 1.95
CA TYR A 156 -5.80 -7.10 1.50
C TYR A 156 -6.04 -5.66 1.95
N ALA A 157 -6.51 -5.51 3.19
CA ALA A 157 -7.04 -4.25 3.70
C ALA A 157 -5.99 -3.13 3.86
N GLY A 158 -4.70 -3.45 3.77
CA GLY A 158 -3.64 -2.47 4.00
C GLY A 158 -3.83 -1.80 5.36
N ASN A 159 -3.80 -0.47 5.42
CA ASN A 159 -4.05 0.28 6.65
C ASN A 159 -5.54 0.61 6.90
N GLY A 160 -6.47 0.05 6.12
CA GLY A 160 -7.92 0.16 6.34
C GLY A 160 -8.57 1.43 5.82
N VAL A 161 -8.02 2.06 4.76
CA VAL A 161 -8.59 3.30 4.20
C VAL A 161 -10.00 3.08 3.65
N PHE A 162 -10.26 1.99 2.90
CA PHE A 162 -11.62 1.72 2.42
C PHE A 162 -12.58 1.50 3.58
N ALA A 163 -12.24 0.62 4.53
CA ALA A 163 -13.01 0.41 5.75
C ALA A 163 -13.39 1.71 6.46
N TYR A 164 -12.43 2.64 6.61
CA TYR A 164 -12.69 3.93 7.26
C TYR A 164 -13.90 4.65 6.66
N PHE A 165 -14.04 4.66 5.34
CA PHE A 165 -15.16 5.34 4.68
C PHE A 165 -16.41 4.47 4.58
N LEU A 166 -16.23 3.15 4.52
CA LEU A 166 -17.33 2.17 4.53
C LEU A 166 -18.12 2.15 5.84
N GLU A 167 -17.56 2.62 6.94
CA GLU A 167 -18.20 2.63 8.26
C GLU A 167 -19.55 3.36 8.31
N LYS A 168 -19.76 4.29 7.36
CA LYS A 168 -21.00 5.07 7.24
C LYS A 168 -22.14 4.21 6.70
N LYS A 169 -21.82 3.20 5.89
CA LYS A 169 -22.78 2.32 5.23
C LYS A 169 -22.86 0.96 5.91
N CYS A 170 -21.73 0.44 6.41
CA CYS A 170 -21.61 -0.89 7.02
C CYS A 170 -21.83 -0.88 8.55
N LYS A 171 -22.33 -2.00 9.06
CA LYS A 171 -22.54 -2.24 10.50
C LYS A 171 -21.25 -2.70 11.18
N GLN A 172 -20.53 -3.62 10.55
CA GLN A 172 -19.25 -4.17 11.01
C GLN A 172 -18.30 -4.29 9.82
N LEU A 173 -17.00 -4.12 10.10
CA LEU A 173 -15.92 -4.17 9.13
C LEU A 173 -14.82 -5.09 9.67
N CYS A 174 -14.60 -6.21 9.00
CA CYS A 174 -13.48 -7.10 9.30
C CYS A 174 -12.40 -6.89 8.24
N LEU A 175 -11.19 -6.57 8.67
CA LEU A 175 -10.05 -6.29 7.81
C LEU A 175 -9.04 -7.42 7.97
N VAL A 176 -8.58 -7.97 6.84
CA VAL A 176 -7.56 -9.02 6.78
C VAL A 176 -6.40 -8.51 5.96
N GLU A 177 -5.22 -8.52 6.58
CA GLU A 177 -3.98 -8.02 5.98
C GLU A 177 -2.82 -8.88 6.48
N SER A 178 -1.83 -9.17 5.64
CA SER A 178 -0.68 -10.01 6.01
C SER A 178 0.53 -9.18 6.42
N ASN A 179 0.61 -7.92 6.01
CA ASN A 179 1.70 -7.01 6.32
C ASN A 179 1.58 -6.43 7.74
N PRO A 180 2.50 -6.76 8.67
CA PRO A 180 2.46 -6.22 10.04
C PRO A 180 2.65 -4.70 10.09
N PHE A 181 3.37 -4.11 9.13
CA PHE A 181 3.58 -2.66 9.09
C PHE A 181 2.29 -1.90 8.72
N SER A 182 1.43 -2.52 7.89
CA SER A 182 0.10 -2.00 7.60
C SER A 182 -0.79 -2.00 8.84
N LYS A 183 -0.67 -3.00 9.72
CA LYS A 183 -1.37 -3.02 11.02
C LYS A 183 -0.91 -1.88 11.93
N ILE A 184 0.40 -1.63 11.99
CA ILE A 184 0.94 -0.51 12.78
C ILE A 184 0.39 0.82 12.25
N SER A 185 0.35 0.98 10.92
CA SER A 185 -0.23 2.14 10.24
C SER A 185 -1.74 2.30 10.50
N TYR A 186 -2.50 1.19 10.50
CA TYR A 186 -3.91 1.16 10.88
C TYR A 186 -4.11 1.63 12.32
N LEU A 187 -3.37 1.07 13.28
CA LEU A 187 -3.50 1.44 14.69
C LEU A 187 -3.23 2.92 14.93
N ALA A 188 -2.24 3.49 14.24
CA ALA A 188 -1.96 4.93 14.29
C ALA A 188 -3.10 5.77 13.69
N SER A 189 -3.64 5.35 12.54
CA SER A 189 -4.72 6.06 11.84
C SER A 189 -6.05 6.02 12.61
N PHE A 190 -6.35 4.90 13.28
CA PHE A 190 -7.63 4.66 13.95
C PHE A 190 -7.61 4.96 15.46
N LYS A 191 -6.47 5.36 16.03
CA LYS A 191 -6.26 5.55 17.48
C LYS A 191 -7.41 6.32 18.18
N ASN A 192 -7.87 7.41 17.55
CA ASN A 192 -8.91 8.29 18.09
C ASN A 192 -10.21 8.22 17.27
N HIS A 193 -10.43 7.15 16.52
CA HIS A 193 -11.64 7.01 15.73
C HIS A 193 -12.86 6.80 16.65
N PRO A 194 -13.93 7.61 16.54
CA PRO A 194 -15.10 7.51 17.42
C PRO A 194 -15.92 6.22 17.32
N ARG A 195 -15.76 5.43 16.25
CA ARG A 195 -16.51 4.19 15.98
C ARG A 195 -15.60 2.99 15.83
N LYS A 196 -14.44 3.00 16.50
CA LYS A 196 -13.41 1.97 16.38
C LYS A 196 -13.92 0.55 16.69
N GLU A 197 -15.00 0.43 17.47
CA GLU A 197 -15.68 -0.83 17.79
C GLU A 197 -16.34 -1.51 16.58
N LYS A 198 -16.55 -0.80 15.47
CA LYS A 198 -17.03 -1.39 14.22
C LYS A 198 -15.96 -2.20 13.49
N PHE A 199 -14.70 -2.04 13.85
CA PHE A 199 -13.57 -2.54 13.07
C PHE A 199 -12.86 -3.68 13.79
N VAL A 200 -12.67 -4.78 13.09
CA VAL A 200 -11.86 -5.91 13.55
C VAL A 200 -10.72 -6.12 12.57
N TYR A 201 -9.51 -5.76 12.96
CA TYR A 201 -8.31 -5.93 12.13
C TYR A 201 -7.54 -7.19 12.52
N THR A 202 -7.43 -8.11 11.57
CA THR A 202 -6.74 -9.39 11.71
C THR A 202 -5.47 -9.43 10.87
N LEU A 203 -4.34 -9.74 11.51
CA LEU A 203 -3.09 -10.00 10.80
C LEU A 203 -3.09 -11.46 10.34
N SER A 204 -3.32 -11.72 9.05
CA SER A 204 -3.38 -13.06 8.49
C SER A 204 -3.17 -13.03 6.98
N ASP A 205 -2.61 -14.11 6.43
CA ASP A 205 -2.62 -14.32 4.98
C ASP A 205 -4.05 -14.56 4.48
N ALA A 206 -4.38 -14.00 3.32
CA ALA A 206 -5.71 -14.15 2.72
C ALA A 206 -6.10 -15.62 2.49
N ASN A 207 -5.13 -16.51 2.27
CA ASN A 207 -5.38 -17.95 2.10
C ASN A 207 -5.60 -18.67 3.43
N GLN A 208 -5.05 -18.15 4.53
CA GLN A 208 -5.22 -18.72 5.86
C GLN A 208 -6.52 -18.25 6.53
N PHE A 209 -7.00 -17.05 6.16
CA PHE A 209 -8.30 -16.58 6.63
C PHE A 209 -9.44 -17.34 5.94
N ASN A 210 -10.08 -18.23 6.68
CA ASN A 210 -11.09 -19.17 6.18
C ASN A 210 -12.54 -18.77 6.51
N ARG A 211 -12.75 -17.66 7.23
CA ARG A 211 -14.07 -17.25 7.69
C ARG A 211 -14.70 -16.25 6.73
N LEU A 212 -15.62 -16.70 5.89
CA LEU A 212 -16.40 -15.81 5.02
C LEU A 212 -17.80 -15.51 5.59
N ASP A 213 -18.32 -16.30 6.53
CA ASP A 213 -19.55 -16.00 7.26
C ASP A 213 -19.24 -15.30 8.60
N PRO A 214 -20.05 -14.33 9.06
CA PRO A 214 -21.38 -13.93 8.58
C PRO A 214 -21.34 -12.62 7.77
N PHE A 215 -20.49 -12.53 6.74
CA PHE A 215 -20.34 -11.31 5.95
C PHE A 215 -21.33 -11.26 4.79
N ASP A 216 -21.96 -10.10 4.60
CA ASP A 216 -22.94 -9.84 3.52
C ASP A 216 -22.24 -9.31 2.25
N ALA A 217 -21.05 -8.73 2.42
CA ALA A 217 -20.23 -8.21 1.33
C ALA A 217 -18.74 -8.48 1.57
N ILE A 218 -18.01 -8.66 0.48
CA ILE A 218 -16.56 -8.86 0.49
C ILE A 218 -15.92 -7.82 -0.43
N LEU A 219 -14.93 -7.09 0.06
CA LEU A 219 -14.04 -6.23 -0.71
C LEU A 219 -12.68 -6.90 -0.82
N VAL A 220 -12.14 -6.99 -2.04
CA VAL A 220 -10.79 -7.50 -2.28
C VAL A 220 -10.00 -6.50 -3.11
N ASP A 221 -8.76 -6.22 -2.71
CA ASP A 221 -7.76 -5.44 -3.47
C ASP A 221 -6.45 -6.24 -3.58
N PRO A 222 -6.44 -7.37 -4.33
CA PRO A 222 -5.31 -8.28 -4.37
C PRO A 222 -4.06 -7.67 -5.02
N PRO A 223 -2.88 -8.26 -4.77
CA PRO A 223 -1.68 -7.94 -5.53
C PRO A 223 -1.85 -8.24 -7.03
N ARG A 224 -0.91 -7.77 -7.87
CA ARG A 224 -0.92 -7.92 -9.34
C ARG A 224 -1.12 -9.35 -9.89
N LYS A 225 -0.95 -10.38 -9.05
CA LYS A 225 -1.17 -11.78 -9.41
C LYS A 225 -2.65 -12.21 -9.38
N GLY A 226 -3.55 -11.35 -8.89
CA GLY A 226 -4.97 -11.66 -8.70
C GLY A 226 -5.25 -12.44 -7.41
N LEU A 227 -6.45 -13.01 -7.32
CA LEU A 227 -6.86 -13.84 -6.20
C LEU A 227 -6.23 -15.23 -6.29
N HIS A 228 -5.87 -15.78 -5.14
CA HIS A 228 -5.45 -17.17 -5.09
C HIS A 228 -6.64 -18.11 -5.38
N LYS A 229 -6.35 -19.26 -5.99
CA LYS A 229 -7.38 -20.25 -6.38
C LYS A 229 -8.24 -20.69 -5.19
N ASP A 230 -7.66 -20.86 -4.01
CA ASP A 230 -8.39 -21.28 -2.83
C ASP A 230 -9.35 -20.20 -2.34
N LEU A 231 -8.98 -18.92 -2.46
CA LEU A 231 -9.89 -17.83 -2.15
C LEU A 231 -11.05 -17.77 -3.16
N LEU A 232 -10.78 -17.92 -4.45
CA LEU A 232 -11.83 -18.00 -5.48
C LEU A 232 -12.82 -19.14 -5.23
N LYS A 233 -12.32 -20.35 -4.93
CA LYS A 233 -13.19 -21.50 -4.60
C LYS A 233 -14.07 -21.20 -3.39
N ARG A 234 -13.49 -20.65 -2.32
CA ARG A 234 -14.26 -20.30 -1.12
C ARG A 234 -15.32 -19.24 -1.41
N LEU A 235 -15.02 -18.24 -2.25
CA LEU A 235 -16.00 -17.22 -2.68
C LEU A 235 -17.20 -17.85 -3.41
N ILE A 236 -16.97 -18.92 -4.17
CA ILE A 236 -18.03 -19.67 -4.85
C ILE A 236 -18.83 -20.53 -3.87
N GLU A 237 -18.21 -21.07 -2.81
CA GLU A 237 -18.94 -21.86 -1.80
C GLU A 237 -19.90 -21.01 -0.97
N GLN A 238 -19.70 -19.69 -0.92
CA GLN A 238 -20.59 -18.78 -0.20
C GLN A 238 -21.90 -18.54 -0.95
N LYS A 239 -22.99 -18.33 -0.19
CA LYS A 239 -24.29 -17.90 -0.73
C LYS A 239 -24.42 -16.37 -0.66
N GLU A 240 -24.96 -15.78 -1.72
CA GLU A 240 -25.53 -14.42 -1.75
C GLU A 240 -24.64 -13.30 -1.17
N LYS A 241 -23.37 -13.24 -1.59
CA LYS A 241 -22.46 -12.16 -1.17
C LYS A 241 -22.22 -11.19 -2.30
N ARG A 242 -22.32 -9.89 -2.00
CA ARG A 242 -21.84 -8.87 -2.92
C ARG A 242 -20.32 -8.81 -2.86
N LEU A 243 -19.65 -9.07 -3.98
CA LEU A 243 -18.20 -8.98 -4.13
C LEU A 243 -17.83 -7.66 -4.81
N ILE A 244 -16.94 -6.89 -4.18
CA ILE A 244 -16.33 -5.70 -4.76
C ILE A 244 -14.86 -6.05 -5.00
N TYR A 245 -14.46 -6.18 -6.26
CA TYR A 245 -13.13 -6.57 -6.68
C TYR A 245 -12.41 -5.35 -7.26
N VAL A 246 -11.38 -4.86 -6.58
CA VAL A 246 -10.42 -3.85 -7.07
C VAL A 246 -9.23 -4.54 -7.71
N SER A 247 -8.74 -4.08 -8.85
CA SER A 247 -7.59 -4.69 -9.53
C SER A 247 -6.79 -3.70 -10.35
N CYS A 248 -5.48 -3.70 -10.14
CA CYS A 248 -4.50 -2.98 -10.96
C CYS A 248 -4.01 -3.77 -12.19
N ASN A 249 -4.54 -4.98 -12.43
CA ASN A 249 -4.15 -5.84 -13.54
C ASN A 249 -5.38 -6.40 -14.27
N PRO A 250 -5.75 -5.80 -15.42
CA PRO A 250 -6.91 -6.22 -16.20
C PRO A 250 -6.90 -7.69 -16.60
N MET A 251 -5.73 -8.27 -16.90
CA MET A 251 -5.64 -9.67 -17.35
C MET A 251 -5.99 -10.66 -16.25
N THR A 252 -5.49 -10.44 -15.03
CA THR A 252 -5.83 -11.29 -13.88
C THR A 252 -7.26 -11.04 -13.41
N PHE A 253 -7.72 -9.79 -13.47
CA PHE A 253 -9.12 -9.45 -13.18
C PHE A 253 -10.08 -10.21 -14.10
N MET A 254 -9.86 -10.18 -15.41
CA MET A 254 -10.71 -10.90 -16.38
C MET A 254 -10.74 -12.39 -16.08
N LYS A 255 -9.58 -13.02 -15.89
CA LYS A 255 -9.50 -14.45 -15.59
C LYS A 255 -10.24 -14.83 -14.29
N ASP A 256 -10.08 -14.05 -13.23
CA ASP A 256 -10.73 -14.31 -11.96
C ASP A 256 -12.25 -14.10 -12.07
N VAL A 257 -12.67 -13.05 -12.78
CA VAL A 257 -14.08 -12.72 -13.00
C VAL A 257 -14.76 -13.74 -13.90
N GLU A 258 -14.13 -14.18 -14.99
CA GLU A 258 -14.64 -15.28 -15.84
C GLU A 258 -14.93 -16.53 -14.99
N PHE A 259 -13.98 -16.92 -14.14
CA PHE A 259 -14.18 -18.05 -13.23
C PHE A 259 -15.35 -17.82 -12.25
N LEU A 260 -15.52 -16.61 -11.72
CA LEU A 260 -16.66 -16.27 -10.86
C LEU A 260 -17.98 -16.33 -11.62
N LEU A 261 -18.02 -15.82 -12.86
CA LEU A 261 -19.20 -15.82 -13.74
C LEU A 261 -19.65 -17.25 -14.09
N GLU A 262 -18.71 -18.11 -14.45
CA GLU A 262 -18.97 -19.54 -14.70
C GLU A 262 -19.56 -20.26 -13.47
N ASN A 263 -19.41 -19.69 -12.28
CA ASN A 263 -19.83 -20.26 -11.01
C ASN A 263 -20.95 -19.44 -10.32
N GLY A 264 -21.76 -18.74 -11.13
CA GLY A 264 -23.03 -18.15 -10.69
C GLY A 264 -22.96 -16.71 -10.20
N TYR A 265 -21.80 -16.05 -10.29
CA TYR A 265 -21.76 -14.60 -10.16
C TYR A 265 -22.21 -13.90 -11.45
N GLN A 266 -22.65 -12.66 -11.31
CA GLN A 266 -22.93 -11.73 -12.39
C GLN A 266 -22.32 -10.37 -12.07
N ILE A 267 -21.82 -9.66 -13.08
CA ILE A 267 -21.34 -8.27 -12.91
C ILE A 267 -22.55 -7.35 -12.90
N VAL A 268 -22.71 -6.57 -11.83
CA VAL A 268 -23.82 -5.61 -11.67
C VAL A 268 -23.37 -4.16 -11.78
N ALA A 269 -22.08 -3.89 -11.60
CA ALA A 269 -21.49 -2.58 -11.85
C ALA A 269 -19.98 -2.72 -12.12
N GLY A 270 -19.40 -1.73 -12.79
CA GLY A 270 -17.96 -1.65 -12.98
C GLY A 270 -17.50 -0.23 -13.29
N LYS A 271 -16.27 0.10 -12.90
CA LYS A 271 -15.61 1.37 -13.28
C LYS A 271 -14.10 1.16 -13.41
N ALA A 272 -13.51 1.83 -14.40
CA ALA A 272 -12.07 1.88 -14.58
C ALA A 272 -11.53 3.26 -14.19
N PHE A 273 -10.30 3.30 -13.68
CA PHE A 273 -9.63 4.50 -13.18
C PHE A 273 -8.19 4.56 -13.70
N LEU A 274 -7.75 5.76 -14.07
CA LEU A 274 -6.40 6.02 -14.56
C LEU A 274 -5.52 6.55 -13.42
N LEU A 275 -5.05 5.64 -12.57
CA LEU A 275 -4.18 6.01 -11.43
C LEU A 275 -2.82 6.54 -11.88
N PHE A 276 -2.31 6.02 -12.99
CA PHE A 276 -0.97 6.30 -13.51
C PHE A 276 -1.05 6.86 -14.94
N PRO A 277 -1.32 8.17 -15.11
CA PRO A 277 -1.29 8.81 -16.41
C PRO A 277 0.01 8.54 -17.16
N HIS A 278 -0.05 8.48 -18.49
CA HIS A 278 1.08 8.17 -19.39
C HIS A 278 1.64 6.75 -19.25
N THR A 279 0.88 5.83 -18.67
CA THR A 279 1.22 4.40 -18.62
C THR A 279 0.07 3.55 -19.14
N ASN A 280 0.32 2.26 -19.37
CA ASN A 280 -0.71 1.28 -19.74
C ASN A 280 -1.44 0.70 -18.52
N HIS A 281 -1.21 1.25 -17.32
CA HIS A 281 -1.86 0.76 -16.10
C HIS A 281 -3.26 1.35 -15.97
N VAL A 282 -4.22 0.47 -15.67
CA VAL A 282 -5.61 0.81 -15.39
C VAL A 282 -6.01 0.07 -14.12
N GLU A 283 -6.65 0.80 -13.21
CA GLU A 283 -7.31 0.23 -12.05
C GLU A 283 -8.77 -0.07 -12.40
N ILE A 284 -9.24 -1.28 -12.15
CA ILE A 284 -10.61 -1.71 -12.44
C ILE A 284 -11.29 -2.08 -11.14
N ILE A 285 -12.52 -1.62 -10.95
CA ILE A 285 -13.38 -2.08 -9.87
C ILE A 285 -14.61 -2.75 -10.49
N GLY A 286 -14.77 -4.05 -10.23
CA GLY A 286 -15.95 -4.82 -10.57
C GLY A 286 -16.81 -5.08 -9.34
N VAL A 287 -18.13 -4.97 -9.49
CA VAL A 287 -19.10 -5.34 -8.46
C VAL A 287 -19.87 -6.52 -8.98
N LEU A 288 -19.77 -7.63 -8.26
CA LEU A 288 -20.40 -8.89 -8.62
C LEU A 288 -21.41 -9.29 -7.57
N GLU A 289 -22.50 -9.91 -8.02
CA GLU A 289 -23.50 -10.53 -7.16
C GLU A 289 -23.67 -11.98 -7.56
N LYS A 290 -23.86 -12.84 -6.57
CA LYS A 290 -24.18 -14.23 -6.84
C LYS A 290 -25.69 -14.38 -7.01
N SER A 291 -26.09 -14.92 -8.15
CA SER A 291 -27.48 -15.26 -8.46
C SER A 291 -27.97 -16.51 -7.72
#